data_AF-A0A061J8X6-F1
#
_entry.id   AF-A0A061J8X6-F1
#
_cell.length_a   1.000
_cell.length_b   1.000
_cell.length_c   1.000
_cell.angle_alpha   90.00
_cell.angle_beta   90.00
_cell.angle_gamma   90.00
#
_symmetry.space_group_name_H-M   'P 1'
#
loop_
_entity.id
_entity.type
_entity.pdbx_description
1 polymer ?
#
loop_
_entity_poly.entity_id
_entity_poly.type
_entity_poly.pdbx_seq_one_letter_code
_entity_poly.pdbx_strand_id
1 'polypeptide(L)'
;MGGGGLRGAGMAEGDEGRSVELSVCGMEAMNGAIVLKGAFPVGSALTITDSLLVSVKPTPLVYLPGSGSSPYAPVLVLSDLRLVRSMLIVSGVALVSVLTGGRTVVVDGAALGLVGGGVALDAVVFGGEFALYASARVEAAGGAVLRVSESQVYAARGFVFGNGVAANASAVVVNDNTGALSDGALLVLRVLASFVSGSWLSVRGNAVGGALLSAPSHPRGAELTQSTLTLHGNAGSGSLVMDGTVARGSDGGRFVVGCLTLNGRALLPMNYRSAGIVGDFRSVACDVCDADVSCFAAATRSMLDSCRCRCAEGGYGRDCLPAYLPHVDGCDRMPAKPSLSYTVTPTPPTPTPTPSLSATRYSPTHDGRTETPQVTATTTASVSLSVSLSVSDTWWSDAACPALTVTTTAASGGLTQNDIRDGGGAAPVRLMVALPPPFRWASDPQLGTRLSFVQGSAAQPNGLSGPWGALL
;
A
#
# COMPACT_ATOMS: atom_id res chain seq x y z
N MET A 1 47.62 17.03 39.80
CA MET A 1 48.04 17.43 38.44
C MET A 1 48.46 16.18 37.70
N GLY A 2 47.86 15.88 36.55
CA GLY A 2 48.29 14.75 35.72
C GLY A 2 47.28 14.37 34.63
N GLY A 3 47.81 14.04 33.45
CA GLY A 3 47.20 13.12 32.48
C GLY A 3 46.58 13.76 31.23
N GLY A 4 47.31 13.74 30.11
CA GLY A 4 46.77 14.03 28.77
C GLY A 4 46.16 12.80 28.08
N GLY A 5 45.59 13.03 26.89
CA GLY A 5 45.28 11.98 25.93
C GLY A 5 44.24 12.37 24.87
N LEU A 6 44.69 12.52 23.61
CA LEU A 6 43.86 12.38 22.41
C LEU A 6 43.81 10.88 22.03
N ARG A 7 42.59 10.32 21.91
CA ARG A 7 42.13 9.11 21.20
C ARG A 7 40.59 9.15 21.34
N GLY A 8 39.73 8.95 20.35
CA GLY A 8 39.78 8.18 19.12
C GLY A 8 38.54 7.28 19.10
N ALA A 9 37.63 7.50 18.15
CA ALA A 9 36.54 6.63 17.69
C ALA A 9 35.54 6.04 18.73
N GLY A 10 34.30 6.50 18.64
CA GLY A 10 33.11 5.80 19.11
C GLY A 10 32.11 5.66 17.97
N MET A 11 32.49 4.92 16.93
CA MET A 11 31.57 4.40 15.93
C MET A 11 30.66 3.40 16.64
N ALA A 12 29.35 3.64 16.61
CA ALA A 12 28.34 2.59 16.77
C ALA A 12 27.42 2.65 15.56
N GLU A 13 28.02 2.44 14.38
CA GLU A 13 27.38 1.79 13.26
C GLU A 13 27.17 0.33 13.69
N GLY A 14 25.92 -0.14 13.79
CA GLY A 14 25.66 -1.49 14.29
C GLY A 14 24.25 -1.75 14.80
N ASP A 15 23.24 -1.43 14.00
CA ASP A 15 22.04 -2.25 13.91
C ASP A 15 21.41 -2.03 12.53
N GLU A 16 22.12 -2.45 11.47
CA GLU A 16 21.50 -2.70 10.18
C GLU A 16 20.58 -3.93 10.32
N GLY A 17 19.46 -3.72 11.02
CA GLY A 17 18.37 -4.67 11.01
C GLY A 17 17.99 -4.90 9.55
N ARG A 18 18.13 -6.15 9.09
CA ARG A 18 17.77 -6.55 7.73
C ARG A 18 16.41 -5.95 7.36
N SER A 19 16.36 -5.20 6.26
CA SER A 19 15.12 -4.64 5.73
C SER A 19 14.12 -5.77 5.47
N VAL A 20 12.86 -5.54 5.82
CA VAL A 20 11.80 -6.52 5.57
C VAL A 20 11.10 -6.17 4.27
N GLU A 21 10.98 -7.14 3.39
CA GLU A 21 10.08 -7.08 2.24
C GLU A 21 8.85 -7.93 2.55
N LEU A 22 7.69 -7.28 2.67
CA LEU A 22 6.40 -7.95 2.80
C LEU A 22 5.60 -7.67 1.55
N SER A 23 5.14 -8.72 0.88
CA SER A 23 4.26 -8.59 -0.28
C SER A 23 3.01 -9.41 -0.09
N VAL A 24 1.86 -8.75 -0.23
CA VAL A 24 0.53 -9.34 -0.27
C VAL A 24 -0.01 -9.09 -1.67
N CYS A 25 -0.41 -10.14 -2.38
CA CYS A 25 -0.92 -10.03 -3.74
C CYS A 25 -2.10 -10.98 -3.92
N GLY A 26 -3.13 -10.56 -4.66
CA GLY A 26 -4.20 -11.47 -5.07
C GLY A 26 -5.06 -11.98 -3.92
N MET A 27 -5.05 -11.27 -2.78
CA MET A 27 -5.83 -11.67 -1.61
C MET A 27 -7.29 -11.30 -1.84
N GLU A 28 -8.19 -12.27 -1.79
CA GLU A 28 -9.62 -12.04 -1.62
C GLU A 28 -9.98 -12.35 -0.16
N ALA A 29 -10.55 -11.42 0.59
CA ALA A 29 -10.94 -11.64 1.98
C ALA A 29 -12.32 -11.06 2.27
N MET A 30 -13.21 -11.89 2.84
CA MET A 30 -14.54 -11.48 3.28
C MET A 30 -14.60 -11.46 4.80
N ASN A 31 -14.89 -10.29 5.39
CA ASN A 31 -14.78 -9.98 6.83
C ASN A 31 -13.36 -10.15 7.41
N GLY A 32 -12.35 -10.15 6.56
CA GLY A 32 -10.94 -10.13 6.92
C GLY A 32 -10.39 -8.70 7.07
N ALA A 33 -9.26 -8.58 7.76
CA ALA A 33 -8.54 -7.32 7.93
C ALA A 33 -7.04 -7.56 7.83
N ILE A 34 -6.32 -6.64 7.20
CA ILE A 34 -4.85 -6.57 7.27
C ILE A 34 -4.48 -5.56 8.34
N VAL A 35 -3.68 -5.97 9.31
CA VAL A 35 -3.24 -5.10 10.41
C VAL A 35 -1.72 -4.98 10.37
N LEU A 36 -1.23 -3.76 10.13
CA LEU A 36 0.18 -3.41 10.23
C LEU A 36 0.38 -2.62 11.52
N LYS A 37 1.19 -3.17 12.44
CA LYS A 37 1.37 -2.61 13.78
C LYS A 37 2.84 -2.42 14.14
N GLY A 38 3.13 -1.29 14.80
CA GLY A 38 4.43 -1.02 15.42
C GLY A 38 5.48 -0.49 14.45
N ALA A 39 6.76 -0.73 14.76
CA ALA A 39 7.88 -0.26 13.95
C ALA A 39 8.45 -1.38 13.07
N PHE A 40 8.60 -1.10 11.78
CA PHE A 40 9.29 -1.99 10.84
C PHE A 40 10.78 -1.63 10.79
N PRO A 41 11.68 -2.59 10.47
CA PRO A 41 13.08 -2.30 10.22
C PRO A 41 13.26 -1.18 9.19
N VAL A 42 14.35 -0.45 9.33
CA VAL A 42 14.63 0.68 8.45
C VAL A 42 14.86 0.17 7.02
N GLY A 43 14.31 0.86 6.01
CA GLY A 43 14.44 0.41 4.62
C GLY A 43 13.47 -0.71 4.22
N SER A 44 12.44 -0.98 5.03
CA SER A 44 11.46 -2.03 4.71
C SER A 44 10.51 -1.60 3.58
N ALA A 45 10.10 -2.57 2.77
CA ALA A 45 9.13 -2.40 1.69
C ALA A 45 7.92 -3.29 1.95
N LEU A 46 6.76 -2.69 2.17
CA LEU A 46 5.49 -3.36 2.39
C LEU A 46 4.61 -3.08 1.17
N THR A 47 4.13 -4.13 0.50
CA THR A 47 3.29 -4.01 -0.69
C THR A 47 2.01 -4.82 -0.52
N ILE A 48 0.88 -4.23 -0.89
CA ILE A 48 -0.43 -4.88 -0.97
C ILE A 48 -0.97 -4.56 -2.35
N THR A 49 -1.12 -5.58 -3.19
CA THR A 49 -1.52 -5.38 -4.60
C THR A 49 -2.64 -6.32 -5.03
N ASP A 50 -3.43 -5.87 -5.99
CA ASP A 50 -4.48 -6.65 -6.66
C ASP A 50 -5.32 -7.50 -5.71
N SER A 51 -5.74 -6.90 -4.61
CA SER A 51 -6.44 -7.59 -3.52
C SER A 51 -7.86 -7.03 -3.36
N LEU A 52 -8.80 -7.88 -2.99
CA LEU A 52 -10.17 -7.53 -2.71
C LEU A 52 -10.46 -7.86 -1.25
N LEU A 53 -10.72 -6.85 -0.44
CA LEU A 53 -11.09 -7.05 0.94
C LEU A 53 -12.43 -6.37 1.22
N VAL A 54 -13.41 -7.18 1.61
CA VAL A 54 -14.79 -6.75 1.81
C VAL A 54 -15.23 -7.08 3.22
N SER A 55 -15.80 -6.12 3.94
CA SER A 55 -16.48 -6.38 5.20
C SER A 55 -17.98 -6.17 5.11
N VAL A 56 -18.73 -7.20 5.51
CA VAL A 56 -20.19 -7.24 5.54
C VAL A 56 -20.77 -7.47 6.94
N LYS A 57 -19.92 -7.74 7.94
CA LYS A 57 -20.29 -7.94 9.35
C LYS A 57 -19.26 -7.29 10.28
N PRO A 58 -19.68 -6.82 11.46
CA PRO A 58 -18.75 -6.32 12.47
C PRO A 58 -17.64 -7.34 12.78
N THR A 59 -16.38 -6.93 12.63
CA THR A 59 -15.21 -7.77 12.93
C THR A 59 -14.57 -7.22 14.22
N PRO A 60 -14.78 -7.86 15.38
CA PRO A 60 -14.21 -7.35 16.63
C PRO A 60 -12.68 -7.48 16.61
N LEU A 61 -11.97 -6.35 16.70
CA LEU A 61 -10.52 -6.30 16.85
C LEU A 61 -10.13 -6.49 18.33
N VAL A 62 -10.30 -7.72 18.83
CA VAL A 62 -10.10 -8.09 20.24
C VAL A 62 -8.66 -7.85 20.75
N TYR A 63 -7.69 -7.62 19.85
CA TYR A 63 -6.27 -7.47 20.14
C TYR A 63 -5.74 -6.02 20.11
N LEU A 64 -6.63 -5.02 20.01
CA LEU A 64 -6.29 -3.60 20.26
C LEU A 64 -6.86 -3.16 21.63
N PRO A 65 -6.25 -3.57 22.76
CA PRO A 65 -6.67 -3.08 24.06
C PRO A 65 -6.49 -1.56 24.13
N GLY A 66 -7.58 -0.83 24.39
CA GLY A 66 -7.58 0.63 24.50
C GLY A 66 -8.06 1.39 23.26
N SER A 67 -8.34 0.73 22.13
CA SER A 67 -8.99 1.40 20.99
C SER A 67 -10.45 1.71 21.36
N GLY A 68 -10.76 2.95 21.70
CA GLY A 68 -12.13 3.44 21.91
C GLY A 68 -13.00 3.42 20.64
N SER A 69 -12.51 2.83 19.55
CA SER A 69 -13.27 2.63 18.31
C SER A 69 -14.12 1.37 18.37
N SER A 70 -15.42 1.61 18.57
CA SER A 70 -16.62 0.85 18.17
C SER A 70 -16.42 -0.33 17.17
N PRO A 71 -17.26 -1.39 17.22
CA PRO A 71 -17.09 -2.65 16.47
C PRO A 71 -17.38 -2.49 14.96
N TYR A 72 -16.50 -1.82 14.24
CA TYR A 72 -16.52 -1.75 12.79
C TYR A 72 -15.33 -2.51 12.26
N ALA A 73 -15.52 -3.24 11.17
CA ALA A 73 -14.50 -4.06 10.55
C ALA A 73 -13.65 -3.20 9.60
N PRO A 74 -12.48 -2.70 10.02
CA PRO A 74 -11.56 -2.12 9.07
C PRO A 74 -11.00 -3.20 8.17
N VAL A 75 -10.71 -2.78 6.96
CA VAL A 75 -10.19 -3.64 5.91
C VAL A 75 -8.66 -3.60 5.94
N LEU A 76 -8.10 -2.39 6.15
CA LEU A 76 -6.69 -2.15 6.42
C LEU A 76 -6.53 -1.30 7.69
N VAL A 77 -5.72 -1.76 8.63
CA VAL A 77 -5.43 -1.06 9.90
C VAL A 77 -3.95 -0.75 10.00
N LEU A 78 -3.65 0.52 10.25
CA LEU A 78 -2.31 1.01 10.57
C LEU A 78 -2.32 1.43 12.04
N SER A 79 -1.79 0.58 12.93
CA SER A 79 -1.86 0.79 14.38
C SER A 79 -0.48 1.08 14.96
N ASP A 80 -0.29 2.22 15.63
CA ASP A 80 1.01 2.62 16.19
C ASP A 80 2.17 2.48 15.17
N LEU A 81 1.86 2.71 13.89
CA LEU A 81 2.74 2.34 12.80
C LEU A 81 3.85 3.39 12.65
N ARG A 82 5.10 2.94 12.65
CA ARG A 82 6.27 3.80 12.42
C ARG A 82 7.11 3.27 11.27
N LEU A 83 7.21 4.05 10.20
CA LEU A 83 8.00 3.76 9.01
C LEU A 83 9.17 4.73 8.91
N VAL A 84 10.39 4.21 8.95
CA VAL A 84 11.62 5.00 8.86
C VAL A 84 12.40 4.53 7.64
N ARG A 85 12.52 5.40 6.63
CA ARG A 85 13.03 5.05 5.28
C ARG A 85 12.34 3.83 4.69
N SER A 86 11.09 3.57 5.10
CA SER A 86 10.31 2.39 4.74
C SER A 86 9.05 2.83 4.00
N MET A 87 8.57 1.98 3.10
CA MET A 87 7.42 2.26 2.24
C MET A 87 6.30 1.27 2.49
N LEU A 88 5.07 1.74 2.53
CA LEU A 88 3.86 0.94 2.37
C LEU A 88 3.16 1.36 1.08
N ILE A 89 3.03 0.45 0.11
CA ILE A 89 2.32 0.70 -1.13
C ILE A 89 1.12 -0.23 -1.20
N VAL A 90 -0.04 0.36 -1.38
CA VAL A 90 -1.30 -0.33 -1.60
C VAL A 90 -1.76 0.07 -3.00
N SER A 91 -1.78 -0.87 -3.95
CA SER A 91 -2.14 -0.55 -5.33
C SER A 91 -3.01 -1.58 -6.03
N GLY A 92 -4.02 -1.13 -6.78
CA GLY A 92 -4.98 -2.04 -7.41
C GLY A 92 -5.85 -2.81 -6.41
N VAL A 93 -6.01 -2.27 -5.19
CA VAL A 93 -6.74 -2.93 -4.10
C VAL A 93 -8.15 -2.37 -3.97
N ALA A 94 -9.14 -3.23 -3.77
CA ALA A 94 -10.49 -2.83 -3.41
C ALA A 94 -10.74 -3.06 -1.92
N LEU A 95 -11.04 -1.99 -1.19
CA LEU A 95 -11.35 -1.98 0.24
C LEU A 95 -12.81 -1.54 0.40
N VAL A 96 -13.69 -2.46 0.79
CA VAL A 96 -15.13 -2.18 0.89
C VAL A 96 -15.68 -2.60 2.24
N SER A 97 -16.47 -1.74 2.86
CA SER A 97 -17.21 -2.00 4.08
C SER A 97 -18.66 -1.56 3.90
N VAL A 98 -19.61 -2.50 3.92
CA VAL A 98 -21.05 -2.21 3.73
C VAL A 98 -21.80 -1.90 5.03
N LEU A 99 -21.07 -1.77 6.14
CA LEU A 99 -21.63 -1.49 7.46
C LEU A 99 -21.79 0.01 7.70
N THR A 100 -22.83 0.39 8.41
CA THR A 100 -22.92 1.71 9.07
C THR A 100 -21.73 1.88 10.02
N GLY A 101 -21.05 3.02 9.97
CA GLY A 101 -19.80 3.26 10.69
C GLY A 101 -18.56 2.66 10.04
N GLY A 102 -18.73 1.97 8.89
CA GLY A 102 -17.68 1.25 8.19
C GLY A 102 -16.52 2.15 7.74
N ARG A 103 -15.31 1.81 8.17
CA ARG A 103 -14.07 2.51 7.82
C ARG A 103 -13.19 1.56 7.04
N THR A 104 -12.82 1.90 5.81
CA THR A 104 -12.04 0.98 4.96
C THR A 104 -10.56 0.96 5.38
N VAL A 105 -9.96 2.13 5.54
CA VAL A 105 -8.63 2.29 6.17
C VAL A 105 -8.76 2.97 7.52
N VAL A 106 -8.11 2.41 8.55
CA VAL A 106 -8.07 3.00 9.89
C VAL A 106 -6.63 3.23 10.33
N VAL A 107 -6.36 4.42 10.83
CA VAL A 107 -5.11 4.76 11.49
C VAL A 107 -5.38 5.01 12.97
N ASP A 108 -4.86 4.16 13.85
CA ASP A 108 -5.16 4.18 15.28
C ASP A 108 -3.90 4.01 16.15
N GLY A 109 -4.08 4.17 17.47
CA GLY A 109 -3.01 4.18 18.45
C GLY A 109 -2.48 5.59 18.74
N ALA A 110 -1.22 5.69 19.12
CA ALA A 110 -0.57 6.95 19.48
C ALA A 110 -0.35 7.84 18.25
N ALA A 111 0.29 7.31 17.20
CA ALA A 111 0.57 8.04 15.97
C ALA A 111 0.87 7.10 14.79
N LEU A 112 0.65 7.60 13.57
CA LEU A 112 1.29 7.11 12.35
C LEU A 112 2.49 8.01 12.05
N GLY A 113 3.69 7.48 12.25
CA GLY A 113 4.95 8.21 12.08
C GLY A 113 5.66 7.79 10.79
N LEU A 114 5.86 8.73 9.86
CA LEU A 114 6.56 8.54 8.61
C LEU A 114 7.84 9.39 8.62
N VAL A 115 9.00 8.78 8.42
CA VAL A 115 10.30 9.47 8.40
C VAL A 115 11.11 9.05 7.19
N GLY A 116 11.30 9.94 6.20
CA GLY A 116 12.10 9.67 4.99
C GLY A 116 11.62 8.48 4.13
N GLY A 117 10.36 8.09 4.30
CA GLY A 117 9.67 7.02 3.57
C GLY A 117 8.18 7.40 3.42
N GLY A 118 7.27 6.45 3.32
CA GLY A 118 5.89 6.83 3.07
C GLY A 118 4.84 5.75 2.98
N VAL A 119 3.62 6.22 2.79
CA VAL A 119 2.45 5.39 2.48
C VAL A 119 1.84 5.88 1.17
N ALA A 120 1.62 4.97 0.23
CA ALA A 120 0.97 5.22 -1.04
C ALA A 120 -0.29 4.35 -1.16
N LEU A 121 -1.44 4.97 -1.40
CA LEU A 121 -2.69 4.32 -1.72
C LEU A 121 -3.04 4.72 -3.17
N ASP A 122 -2.54 3.96 -4.14
CA ASP A 122 -2.60 4.30 -5.56
C ASP A 122 -3.56 3.36 -6.30
N ALA A 123 -4.50 3.87 -7.08
CA ALA A 123 -5.51 3.04 -7.76
C ALA A 123 -6.30 2.12 -6.80
N VAL A 124 -6.62 2.62 -5.61
CA VAL A 124 -7.43 1.91 -4.61
C VAL A 124 -8.91 2.22 -4.80
N VAL A 125 -9.79 1.24 -4.63
CA VAL A 125 -11.24 1.45 -4.59
C VAL A 125 -11.69 1.45 -3.12
N PHE A 126 -12.18 2.58 -2.65
CA PHE A 126 -12.72 2.74 -1.30
C PHE A 126 -14.25 2.72 -1.32
N GLY A 127 -14.84 1.83 -0.53
CA GLY A 127 -16.30 1.76 -0.33
C GLY A 127 -16.69 1.73 1.14
N GLY A 128 -17.42 2.71 1.68
CA GLY A 128 -17.89 2.64 3.08
C GLY A 128 -18.42 3.96 3.65
N GLU A 129 -18.54 4.08 4.98
CA GLU A 129 -18.83 5.40 5.56
C GLU A 129 -17.59 6.30 5.51
N PHE A 130 -16.39 5.73 5.70
CA PHE A 130 -15.12 6.45 5.60
C PHE A 130 -14.16 5.72 4.66
N ALA A 131 -13.57 6.46 3.71
CA ALA A 131 -12.47 5.95 2.88
C ALA A 131 -11.18 5.81 3.69
N LEU A 132 -10.90 6.77 4.57
CA LEU A 132 -9.86 6.64 5.57
C LEU A 132 -10.26 7.40 6.82
N TYR A 133 -10.04 6.81 7.99
CA TYR A 133 -10.23 7.51 9.25
C TYR A 133 -9.00 7.34 10.14
N ALA A 134 -8.30 8.45 10.39
CA ALA A 134 -7.20 8.51 11.33
C ALA A 134 -7.68 9.05 12.69
N SER A 135 -7.87 8.14 13.65
CA SER A 135 -8.05 8.49 15.06
C SER A 135 -6.74 8.88 15.73
N ALA A 136 -5.61 8.34 15.26
CA ALA A 136 -4.28 8.74 15.71
C ALA A 136 -3.77 9.98 14.96
N ARG A 137 -2.77 10.66 15.54
CA ARG A 137 -2.08 11.77 14.87
C ARG A 137 -1.22 11.23 13.72
N VAL A 138 -1.24 11.90 12.57
CA VAL A 138 -0.38 11.55 11.44
C VAL A 138 0.77 12.53 11.33
N GLU A 139 1.99 12.03 11.37
CA GLU A 139 3.22 12.83 11.38
C GLU A 139 4.16 12.37 10.27
N ALA A 140 4.46 13.28 9.33
CA ALA A 140 5.39 13.06 8.23
C ALA A 140 6.61 13.98 8.39
N ALA A 141 7.81 13.42 8.43
CA ALA A 141 9.04 14.18 8.66
C ALA A 141 10.21 13.72 7.77
N GLY A 142 11.16 14.62 7.54
CA GLY A 142 12.46 14.28 6.96
C GLY A 142 12.37 13.71 5.55
N GLY A 143 11.51 14.29 4.71
CA GLY A 143 11.30 13.83 3.34
C GLY A 143 10.29 12.71 3.20
N ALA A 144 9.29 12.62 4.09
CA ALA A 144 8.26 11.59 4.02
C ALA A 144 7.12 11.96 3.05
N VAL A 145 6.37 10.95 2.61
CA VAL A 145 5.20 11.12 1.73
C VAL A 145 4.01 10.30 2.21
N LEU A 146 2.85 10.93 2.34
CA LEU A 146 1.55 10.26 2.42
C LEU A 146 0.76 10.59 1.15
N ARG A 147 0.49 9.58 0.31
CA ARG A 147 -0.13 9.75 -0.99
C ARG A 147 -1.40 8.91 -1.12
N VAL A 148 -2.44 9.52 -1.66
CA VAL A 148 -3.60 8.84 -2.22
C VAL A 148 -3.82 9.35 -3.63
N SER A 149 -3.65 8.49 -4.62
CA SER A 149 -3.70 8.91 -6.02
C SER A 149 -4.48 7.96 -6.90
N GLU A 150 -5.09 8.49 -7.96
CA GLU A 150 -5.74 7.69 -9.02
C GLU A 150 -6.80 6.72 -8.46
N SER A 151 -7.32 7.01 -7.27
CA SER A 151 -8.20 6.11 -6.53
C SER A 151 -9.67 6.46 -6.74
N GLN A 152 -10.54 5.47 -6.53
CA GLN A 152 -11.99 5.63 -6.59
C GLN A 152 -12.55 5.69 -5.17
N VAL A 153 -13.27 6.75 -4.83
CA VAL A 153 -13.76 7.04 -3.48
C VAL A 153 -15.28 7.07 -3.49
N TYR A 154 -15.90 5.96 -3.07
CA TYR A 154 -17.35 5.84 -2.88
C TYR A 154 -17.64 5.71 -1.40
N ALA A 155 -17.65 6.84 -0.71
CA ALA A 155 -17.80 6.85 0.74
C ALA A 155 -18.81 7.88 1.21
N ALA A 156 -19.24 7.81 2.48
CA ALA A 156 -19.91 8.97 3.05
C ALA A 156 -18.91 10.11 3.11
N ARG A 157 -17.79 9.90 3.80
CA ARG A 157 -16.68 10.85 3.97
C ARG A 157 -15.41 10.29 3.37
N GLY A 158 -14.56 11.16 2.80
CA GLY A 158 -13.29 10.76 2.19
C GLY A 158 -12.20 10.40 3.23
N PHE A 159 -11.07 11.07 3.14
CA PHE A 159 -9.90 10.86 3.99
C PHE A 159 -9.93 11.82 5.18
N VAL A 160 -10.18 11.28 6.38
CA VAL A 160 -10.40 12.08 7.59
C VAL A 160 -9.23 11.95 8.55
N PHE A 161 -8.52 13.06 8.77
CA PHE A 161 -7.50 13.22 9.81
C PHE A 161 -8.16 13.75 11.09
N GLY A 162 -8.66 12.81 11.90
CA GLY A 162 -9.45 13.10 13.09
C GLY A 162 -8.66 13.74 14.21
N ASN A 163 -7.43 13.29 14.47
CA ASN A 163 -6.55 13.82 15.52
C ASN A 163 -5.39 14.68 14.96
N GLY A 164 -5.58 15.17 13.73
CA GLY A 164 -4.67 16.10 13.06
C GLY A 164 -3.55 15.47 12.24
N VAL A 165 -2.95 16.32 11.42
CA VAL A 165 -1.86 16.00 10.50
C VAL A 165 -0.74 17.02 10.65
N ALA A 166 0.50 16.55 10.66
CA ALA A 166 1.69 17.39 10.69
C ALA A 166 2.70 16.93 9.64
N ALA A 167 3.25 17.87 8.87
CA ALA A 167 4.29 17.60 7.91
C ALA A 167 5.48 18.55 8.11
N ASN A 168 6.69 18.00 8.13
CA ASN A 168 7.95 18.74 8.21
C ASN A 168 8.88 18.30 7.08
N ALA A 169 9.21 19.23 6.17
CA ALA A 169 9.94 18.93 4.93
C ALA A 169 9.39 17.69 4.19
N SER A 170 8.06 17.54 4.17
CA SER A 170 7.36 16.33 3.74
C SER A 170 6.10 16.64 2.93
N ALA A 171 5.53 15.66 2.25
CA ALA A 171 4.38 15.84 1.38
C ALA A 171 3.16 15.00 1.78
N VAL A 172 1.97 15.62 1.73
CA VAL A 172 0.67 14.95 1.76
C VAL A 172 -0.01 15.22 0.43
N VAL A 173 -0.40 14.16 -0.28
CA VAL A 173 -0.75 14.20 -1.70
C VAL A 173 -2.07 13.48 -1.90
N VAL A 174 -3.12 14.18 -2.33
CA VAL A 174 -4.46 13.63 -2.58
C VAL A 174 -4.88 14.04 -3.98
N ASN A 175 -4.51 13.22 -4.96
CA ASN A 175 -4.51 13.65 -6.36
C ASN A 175 -5.22 12.70 -7.31
N ASP A 176 -5.82 13.24 -8.37
CA ASP A 176 -6.35 12.46 -9.48
C ASP A 176 -7.39 11.40 -9.05
N ASN A 177 -8.07 11.61 -7.92
CA ASN A 177 -9.07 10.69 -7.39
C ASN A 177 -10.45 10.98 -7.96
N THR A 178 -11.27 9.94 -8.12
CA THR A 178 -12.64 10.06 -8.64
C THR A 178 -13.64 9.44 -7.68
N GLY A 179 -14.93 9.75 -7.81
CA GLY A 179 -15.98 9.05 -7.07
C GLY A 179 -17.09 9.96 -6.58
N ALA A 180 -17.75 9.57 -5.50
CA ALA A 180 -18.87 10.31 -4.93
C ALA A 180 -18.89 10.18 -3.41
N LEU A 181 -19.18 11.30 -2.76
CA LEU A 181 -19.31 11.44 -1.31
C LEU A 181 -20.76 11.73 -0.97
N SER A 182 -21.31 11.05 0.02
CA SER A 182 -22.66 11.37 0.50
C SER A 182 -22.68 12.41 1.62
N ASP A 183 -21.56 12.65 2.29
CA ASP A 183 -21.42 13.63 3.38
C ASP A 183 -19.99 14.20 3.51
N GLY A 184 -19.85 15.49 3.79
CA GLY A 184 -18.54 16.10 4.04
C GLY A 184 -17.66 16.29 2.80
N ALA A 185 -16.35 16.04 2.94
CA ALA A 185 -15.34 16.38 1.94
C ALA A 185 -14.37 15.23 1.63
N LEU A 186 -13.68 15.32 0.48
CA LEU A 186 -12.65 14.36 0.06
C LEU A 186 -11.48 14.30 1.03
N LEU A 187 -11.00 15.46 1.48
CA LEU A 187 -9.97 15.55 2.51
C LEU A 187 -10.50 16.36 3.69
N VAL A 188 -10.49 15.79 4.89
CA VAL A 188 -10.98 16.43 6.13
C VAL A 188 -9.88 16.51 7.17
N LEU A 189 -9.55 17.72 7.58
CA LEU A 189 -8.55 18.06 8.59
C LEU A 189 -9.28 18.66 9.80
N ARG A 190 -9.53 17.87 10.86
CA ARG A 190 -10.43 18.32 11.94
C ARG A 190 -9.77 19.22 12.99
N VAL A 191 -8.69 18.73 13.61
CA VAL A 191 -8.19 19.31 14.86
C VAL A 191 -6.98 20.22 14.63
N LEU A 192 -5.93 19.68 14.04
CA LEU A 192 -4.67 20.36 13.77
C LEU A 192 -4.19 20.01 12.36
N ALA A 193 -3.74 20.99 11.62
CA ALA A 193 -3.12 20.82 10.31
C ALA A 193 -1.94 21.78 10.25
N SER A 194 -0.72 21.26 10.34
CA SER A 194 0.50 22.07 10.41
C SER A 194 1.52 21.57 9.39
N PHE A 195 1.95 22.47 8.51
CA PHE A 195 2.91 22.19 7.45
C PHE A 195 4.08 23.16 7.59
N VAL A 196 5.27 22.62 7.83
CA VAL A 196 6.47 23.42 8.10
C VAL A 196 7.64 23.03 7.19
N SER A 197 8.61 23.93 7.07
CA SER A 197 9.92 23.66 6.46
C SER A 197 9.85 23.14 5.02
N GLY A 198 9.08 23.80 4.16
CA GLY A 198 8.96 23.41 2.75
C GLY A 198 7.99 22.26 2.49
N SER A 199 7.11 21.94 3.45
CA SER A 199 6.12 20.88 3.28
C SER A 199 5.07 21.24 2.23
N TRP A 200 4.41 20.21 1.70
CA TRP A 200 3.41 20.39 0.65
C TRP A 200 2.15 19.57 0.90
N LEU A 201 1.00 20.24 0.95
CA LEU A 201 -0.30 19.62 0.83
C LEU A 201 -0.83 19.82 -0.59
N SER A 202 -0.85 18.75 -1.38
CA SER A 202 -1.32 18.75 -2.76
C SER A 202 -2.72 18.13 -2.82
N VAL A 203 -3.71 18.91 -3.26
CA VAL A 203 -5.05 18.44 -3.60
C VAL A 203 -5.34 18.86 -5.03
N ARG A 204 -4.97 18.01 -6.00
CA ARG A 204 -5.07 18.34 -7.43
C ARG A 204 -5.73 17.26 -8.28
N GLY A 205 -6.44 17.68 -9.32
CA GLY A 205 -6.97 16.76 -10.33
C GLY A 205 -8.12 15.85 -9.86
N ASN A 206 -8.68 16.07 -8.67
CA ASN A 206 -9.73 15.20 -8.15
C ASN A 206 -11.09 15.55 -8.78
N ALA A 207 -11.91 14.54 -9.08
CA ALA A 207 -13.26 14.70 -9.60
C ALA A 207 -14.26 13.88 -8.78
N VAL A 208 -14.82 14.49 -7.74
CA VAL A 208 -15.71 13.83 -6.79
C VAL A 208 -17.06 14.54 -6.66
N GLY A 209 -18.13 13.76 -6.51
CA GLY A 209 -19.42 14.28 -6.09
C GLY A 209 -19.40 14.67 -4.61
N GLY A 210 -18.97 15.88 -4.25
CA GLY A 210 -18.93 16.37 -2.87
C GLY A 210 -17.98 17.56 -2.70
N ALA A 211 -17.80 18.03 -1.46
CA ALA A 211 -16.79 19.04 -1.15
C ALA A 211 -15.38 18.43 -1.28
N LEU A 212 -14.37 19.28 -1.54
CA LEU A 212 -13.01 18.82 -1.80
C LEU A 212 -12.13 18.85 -0.55
N LEU A 213 -12.26 19.91 0.26
CA LEU A 213 -11.40 20.12 1.43
C LEU A 213 -12.20 20.67 2.61
N SER A 214 -12.07 20.05 3.77
CA SER A 214 -12.51 20.61 5.04
C SER A 214 -11.31 20.85 5.93
N ALA A 215 -11.04 22.12 6.26
CA ALA A 215 -9.93 22.53 7.10
C ALA A 215 -10.43 22.95 8.50
N PRO A 216 -9.54 23.09 9.50
CA PRO A 216 -9.92 23.68 10.77
C PRO A 216 -10.45 25.11 10.59
N SER A 217 -11.46 25.47 11.37
CA SER A 217 -12.00 26.82 11.39
C SER A 217 -11.08 27.81 12.12
N HIS A 218 -11.20 29.10 11.80
CA HIS A 218 -10.50 30.17 12.49
C HIS A 218 -10.79 30.14 14.01
N PRO A 219 -9.80 30.41 14.89
CA PRO A 219 -8.43 30.86 14.63
C PRO A 219 -7.41 29.75 14.36
N ARG A 220 -7.83 28.47 14.35
CA ARG A 220 -6.92 27.32 14.27
C ARG A 220 -6.59 26.85 12.85
N GLY A 221 -6.95 27.61 11.82
CA GLY A 221 -6.89 27.21 10.41
C GLY A 221 -5.61 26.46 9.98
N ALA A 222 -5.67 25.72 8.88
CA ALA A 222 -4.53 24.95 8.39
C ALA A 222 -3.29 25.86 8.25
N GLU A 223 -2.25 25.58 9.03
CA GLU A 223 -1.11 26.46 9.24
C GLU A 223 0.02 26.10 8.28
N LEU A 224 0.46 27.11 7.53
CA LEU A 224 1.53 26.97 6.55
C LEU A 224 2.73 27.86 6.94
N THR A 225 3.85 27.25 7.29
CA THR A 225 5.12 27.93 7.62
C THR A 225 6.16 27.52 6.59
N GLN A 226 6.57 28.43 5.72
CA GLN A 226 7.41 28.14 4.55
C GLN A 226 6.92 26.94 3.72
N SER A 227 5.61 26.70 3.68
CA SER A 227 4.99 25.49 3.12
C SER A 227 3.87 25.85 2.15
N THR A 228 3.49 24.90 1.29
CA THR A 228 2.52 25.13 0.23
C THR A 228 1.29 24.27 0.41
N LEU A 229 0.10 24.85 0.24
CA LEU A 229 -1.16 24.14 0.02
C LEU A 229 -1.64 24.45 -1.39
N THR A 230 -1.90 23.41 -2.17
CA THR A 230 -2.36 23.52 -3.55
C THR A 230 -3.75 22.91 -3.67
N LEU A 231 -4.71 23.70 -4.14
CA LEU A 231 -6.06 23.26 -4.49
C LEU A 231 -6.31 23.60 -5.97
N HIS A 232 -5.96 22.68 -6.88
CA HIS A 232 -5.90 22.99 -8.31
C HIS A 232 -6.52 21.90 -9.22
N GLY A 233 -7.31 22.30 -10.21
CA GLY A 233 -7.79 21.36 -11.24
C GLY A 233 -8.81 20.35 -10.70
N ASN A 234 -9.55 20.70 -9.65
CA ASN A 234 -10.50 19.80 -9.01
C ASN A 234 -11.94 20.10 -9.45
N ALA A 235 -12.74 19.05 -9.58
CA ALA A 235 -14.18 19.09 -9.77
C ALA A 235 -14.90 18.54 -8.52
N GLY A 236 -15.74 19.38 -7.93
CA GLY A 236 -16.59 19.05 -6.78
C GLY A 236 -18.07 19.31 -7.07
N SER A 237 -18.91 18.98 -6.09
CA SER A 237 -20.34 19.32 -6.11
C SER A 237 -20.83 19.69 -4.71
N GLY A 238 -21.99 20.35 -4.64
CA GLY A 238 -22.57 20.84 -3.39
C GLY A 238 -22.54 22.37 -3.31
N SER A 239 -22.64 22.90 -2.09
CA SER A 239 -22.70 24.35 -1.86
C SER A 239 -21.32 25.02 -1.89
N LEU A 240 -20.30 24.33 -1.37
CA LEU A 240 -18.94 24.87 -1.20
C LEU A 240 -17.91 23.87 -1.73
N VAL A 241 -16.80 24.40 -2.25
CA VAL A 241 -15.60 23.62 -2.58
C VAL A 241 -14.85 23.24 -1.30
N MET A 242 -14.81 24.18 -0.36
CA MET A 242 -14.03 24.09 0.86
C MET A 242 -14.79 24.70 2.03
N ASP A 243 -14.59 24.14 3.22
CA ASP A 243 -14.91 24.76 4.51
C ASP A 243 -13.66 24.89 5.40
N GLY A 244 -13.75 25.72 6.43
CA GLY A 244 -12.62 26.06 7.28
C GLY A 244 -11.75 27.17 6.71
N THR A 245 -10.56 27.33 7.28
CA THR A 245 -9.64 28.43 6.92
C THR A 245 -8.22 27.94 6.74
N VAL A 246 -7.49 28.52 5.78
CA VAL A 246 -6.04 28.34 5.64
C VAL A 246 -5.35 29.58 6.21
N ALA A 247 -4.51 29.37 7.22
CA ALA A 247 -3.71 30.40 7.85
C ALA A 247 -2.29 30.37 7.28
N ARG A 248 -1.86 31.49 6.67
CA ARG A 248 -0.44 31.70 6.44
C ARG A 248 0.20 31.98 7.79
N GLY A 249 1.13 31.13 8.22
CA GLY A 249 2.04 31.48 9.31
C GLY A 249 2.86 32.72 8.94
N SER A 250 3.57 33.31 9.90
CA SER A 250 4.32 34.56 9.69
C SER A 250 5.41 34.47 8.60
N ASP A 251 5.76 33.27 8.14
CA ASP A 251 7.00 32.99 7.42
C ASP A 251 6.76 32.40 6.01
N GLY A 252 5.96 33.04 5.16
CA GLY A 252 5.95 32.73 3.72
C GLY A 252 5.23 31.45 3.30
N GLY A 253 4.17 31.05 4.01
CA GLY A 253 3.25 30.01 3.55
C GLY A 253 2.52 30.40 2.27
N ARG A 254 2.30 29.46 1.34
CA ARG A 254 1.62 29.68 0.06
C ARG A 254 0.34 28.87 -0.01
N PHE A 255 -0.78 29.55 -0.28
CA PHE A 255 -2.03 28.88 -0.62
C PHE A 255 -2.33 29.20 -2.08
N VAL A 256 -2.33 28.17 -2.93
CA VAL A 256 -2.47 28.28 -4.38
C VAL A 256 -3.77 27.60 -4.79
N VAL A 257 -4.60 28.33 -5.53
CA VAL A 257 -5.93 27.88 -5.92
C VAL A 257 -6.14 28.11 -7.40
N GLY A 258 -6.72 27.17 -8.13
CA GLY A 258 -6.98 27.38 -9.55
C GLY A 258 -7.79 26.28 -10.19
N CYS A 259 -8.34 26.58 -11.36
CA CYS A 259 -8.98 25.60 -12.22
C CYS A 259 -10.03 24.71 -11.51
N LEU A 260 -10.93 25.34 -10.73
CA LEU A 260 -11.93 24.62 -9.96
C LEU A 260 -13.25 24.53 -10.71
N THR A 261 -13.92 23.39 -10.60
CA THR A 261 -15.27 23.17 -11.12
C THR A 261 -16.20 22.81 -9.96
N LEU A 262 -17.36 23.47 -9.88
CA LEU A 262 -18.38 23.18 -8.87
C LEU A 262 -19.73 22.97 -9.56
N ASN A 263 -20.39 21.84 -9.29
CA ASN A 263 -21.67 21.47 -9.90
C ASN A 263 -21.64 21.51 -11.45
N GLY A 264 -20.55 21.01 -12.03
CA GLY A 264 -20.34 20.97 -13.48
C GLY A 264 -20.03 22.34 -14.13
N ARG A 265 -19.84 23.41 -13.34
CA ARG A 265 -19.48 24.74 -13.85
C ARG A 265 -18.09 25.16 -13.39
N ALA A 266 -17.26 25.63 -14.31
CA ALA A 266 -15.96 26.20 -13.98
C ALA A 266 -16.15 27.47 -13.14
N LEU A 267 -15.43 27.55 -12.01
CA LEU A 267 -15.44 28.70 -11.12
C LEU A 267 -14.44 29.74 -11.60
N LEU A 268 -14.92 30.97 -11.77
CA LEU A 268 -14.07 32.14 -11.97
C LEU A 268 -13.36 32.50 -10.65
N PRO A 269 -12.12 33.05 -10.69
CA PRO A 269 -11.37 33.42 -9.48
C PRO A 269 -12.13 34.33 -8.51
N MET A 270 -12.97 35.24 -9.02
CA MET A 270 -13.81 36.13 -8.21
C MET A 270 -14.83 35.36 -7.34
N ASN A 271 -15.21 34.15 -7.74
CA ASN A 271 -16.20 33.31 -7.05
C ASN A 271 -15.55 32.30 -6.07
N TYR A 272 -14.22 32.25 -5.95
CA TYR A 272 -13.55 31.32 -5.03
C TYR A 272 -13.93 31.57 -3.58
N ARG A 273 -14.03 32.84 -3.16
CA ARG A 273 -14.46 33.18 -1.80
C ARG A 273 -15.90 32.76 -1.52
N SER A 274 -16.82 32.96 -2.47
CA SER A 274 -18.20 32.48 -2.35
C SER A 274 -18.32 30.95 -2.37
N ALA A 275 -17.33 30.25 -2.94
CA ALA A 275 -17.23 28.79 -2.89
C ALA A 275 -16.57 28.25 -1.60
N GLY A 276 -16.39 29.11 -0.58
CA GLY A 276 -15.91 28.72 0.75
C GLY A 276 -14.40 28.71 0.92
N ILE A 277 -13.65 29.17 -0.08
CA ILE A 277 -12.18 29.26 0.01
C ILE A 277 -11.82 30.48 0.85
N VAL A 278 -11.41 30.22 2.10
CA VAL A 278 -11.04 31.25 3.07
C VAL A 278 -9.57 31.18 3.41
N GLY A 279 -8.91 32.33 3.33
CA GLY A 279 -7.48 32.50 3.54
C GLY A 279 -6.89 33.53 2.58
N ASP A 280 -5.60 33.77 2.71
CA ASP A 280 -4.81 34.53 1.75
C ASP A 280 -4.29 33.55 0.68
N PHE A 281 -4.86 33.59 -0.52
CA PHE A 281 -4.54 32.69 -1.62
C PHE A 281 -4.20 33.45 -2.89
N ARG A 282 -3.35 32.85 -3.72
CA ARG A 282 -3.11 33.30 -5.10
C ARG A 282 -3.84 32.41 -6.08
N SER A 283 -4.48 33.01 -7.07
CA SER A 283 -5.17 32.30 -8.14
C SER A 283 -4.22 31.93 -9.27
N VAL A 284 -4.29 30.69 -9.78
CA VAL A 284 -3.57 30.21 -10.97
C VAL A 284 -4.59 29.80 -12.04
N ALA A 285 -4.34 30.19 -13.29
CA ALA A 285 -5.17 29.82 -14.42
C ALA A 285 -4.90 28.37 -14.86
N CYS A 286 -5.90 27.70 -15.44
CA CYS A 286 -5.81 26.29 -15.84
C CYS A 286 -4.63 25.98 -16.78
N ASP A 287 -4.32 26.89 -17.71
CA ASP A 287 -3.39 26.64 -18.82
C ASP A 287 -1.97 27.19 -18.55
N VAL A 288 -1.67 27.54 -17.30
CA VAL A 288 -0.39 28.12 -16.91
C VAL A 288 0.46 27.09 -16.18
N CYS A 289 1.70 26.89 -16.64
CA CYS A 289 2.69 26.12 -15.89
C CYS A 289 3.07 26.88 -14.62
N ASP A 290 2.82 26.29 -13.46
CA ASP A 290 3.18 26.90 -12.17
C ASP A 290 3.83 25.87 -11.25
N ALA A 291 5.04 26.18 -10.78
CA ALA A 291 5.83 25.26 -9.98
C ALA A 291 5.19 24.96 -8.61
N ASP A 292 4.48 25.90 -7.98
CA ASP A 292 3.80 25.63 -6.70
C ASP A 292 2.51 24.81 -6.91
N VAL A 293 2.04 24.68 -8.17
CA VAL A 293 0.92 23.80 -8.51
C VAL A 293 1.40 22.38 -8.77
N SER A 294 2.48 22.24 -9.55
CA SER A 294 2.90 20.94 -10.09
C SER A 294 4.03 20.27 -9.30
N CYS A 295 4.81 21.01 -8.51
CA CYS A 295 6.07 20.53 -7.98
C CYS A 295 6.18 20.68 -6.47
N PHE A 296 6.79 19.68 -5.83
CA PHE A 296 7.29 19.79 -4.47
C PHE A 296 8.51 20.72 -4.44
N ALA A 297 8.33 21.95 -3.98
CA ALA A 297 9.31 23.02 -4.10
C ALA A 297 10.69 22.66 -3.54
N ALA A 298 10.75 22.01 -2.37
CA ALA A 298 12.02 21.72 -1.69
C ALA A 298 12.92 20.73 -2.45
N ALA A 299 12.37 19.89 -3.32
CA ALA A 299 13.15 18.97 -4.15
C ALA A 299 13.04 19.27 -5.66
N THR A 300 12.67 20.50 -6.02
CA THR A 300 12.57 20.95 -7.42
C THR A 300 13.74 21.86 -7.77
N ARG A 301 14.47 21.54 -8.84
CA ARG A 301 15.57 22.36 -9.35
C ARG A 301 15.07 23.45 -10.28
N SER A 302 14.16 23.11 -11.18
CA SER A 302 13.58 24.04 -12.15
C SER A 302 12.28 23.47 -12.72
N MET A 303 11.45 24.30 -13.33
CA MET A 303 10.33 23.87 -14.15
C MET A 303 10.72 23.99 -15.63
N LEU A 304 10.40 22.96 -16.42
CA LEU A 304 10.58 22.98 -17.87
C LEU A 304 9.39 23.66 -18.55
N ASP A 305 9.59 24.17 -19.77
CA ASP A 305 8.53 24.79 -20.60
C ASP A 305 7.34 23.85 -20.86
N SER A 306 7.56 22.54 -20.74
CA SER A 306 6.52 21.51 -20.85
C SER A 306 5.68 21.32 -19.57
N CYS A 307 5.62 22.31 -18.68
CA CYS A 307 5.04 22.23 -17.33
C CYS A 307 5.51 21.01 -16.50
N ARG A 308 6.74 20.53 -16.72
CA ARG A 308 7.28 19.36 -16.00
C ARG A 308 8.32 19.81 -14.99
N CYS A 309 8.26 19.26 -13.78
CA CYS A 309 9.25 19.50 -12.75
C CYS A 309 10.56 18.77 -13.10
N ARG A 310 11.68 19.49 -13.02
CA ARG A 310 13.01 18.90 -13.02
C ARG A 310 13.48 18.81 -11.57
N CYS A 311 13.66 17.59 -11.10
CA CYS A 311 13.97 17.34 -9.69
C CYS A 311 15.42 17.69 -9.35
N ALA A 312 15.60 18.18 -8.13
CA ALA A 312 16.90 18.23 -7.47
C ALA A 312 17.27 16.83 -6.95
N GLU A 313 18.45 16.71 -6.36
CA GLU A 313 18.86 15.47 -5.71
C GLU A 313 17.86 15.11 -4.59
N GLY A 314 17.47 13.84 -4.51
CA GLY A 314 16.47 13.36 -3.55
C GLY A 314 15.00 13.64 -3.92
N GLY A 315 14.72 14.27 -5.06
CA GLY A 315 13.35 14.42 -5.59
C GLY A 315 13.00 13.33 -6.60
N TYR A 316 11.79 12.77 -6.49
CA TYR A 316 11.35 11.62 -7.28
C TYR A 316 10.04 11.86 -8.05
N GLY A 317 9.92 11.19 -9.19
CA GLY A 317 8.72 11.21 -10.02
C GLY A 317 8.47 12.54 -10.75
N ARG A 318 7.26 12.73 -11.26
CA ARG A 318 6.89 13.92 -12.06
C ARG A 318 6.75 15.18 -11.23
N ASP A 319 6.45 15.04 -9.94
CA ASP A 319 6.18 16.15 -9.02
C ASP A 319 7.37 16.42 -8.08
N CYS A 320 8.48 15.68 -8.24
CA CYS A 320 9.66 15.75 -7.38
C CYS A 320 9.38 15.51 -5.90
N LEU A 321 8.54 14.50 -5.60
CA LEU A 321 8.22 14.13 -4.22
C LEU A 321 9.49 13.73 -3.44
N PRO A 322 9.53 13.97 -2.12
CA PRO A 322 10.75 13.79 -1.32
C PRO A 322 11.09 12.33 -0.98
N ALA A 323 10.21 11.37 -1.29
CA ALA A 323 10.46 9.94 -1.14
C ALA A 323 10.21 9.22 -2.47
N TYR A 324 11.02 8.19 -2.73
CA TYR A 324 10.82 7.32 -3.88
C TYR A 324 9.63 6.40 -3.63
N LEU A 325 8.63 6.47 -4.52
CA LEU A 325 7.47 5.59 -4.54
C LEU A 325 7.67 4.57 -5.68
N PRO A 326 8.12 3.34 -5.40
CA PRO A 326 8.26 2.34 -6.45
C PRO A 326 6.91 2.05 -7.10
N HIS A 327 6.92 1.91 -8.43
CA HIS A 327 5.81 1.29 -9.12
C HIS A 327 5.82 -0.19 -8.76
N VAL A 328 4.67 -0.73 -8.40
CA VAL A 328 4.51 -2.15 -8.11
C VAL A 328 3.74 -2.73 -9.28
N ASP A 329 4.44 -3.49 -10.13
CA ASP A 329 3.79 -4.39 -11.08
C ASP A 329 3.03 -5.39 -10.20
N GLY A 330 1.70 -5.48 -10.34
CA GLY A 330 0.84 -6.28 -9.49
C GLY A 330 1.14 -7.78 -9.47
N CYS A 331 0.14 -8.65 -9.38
CA CYS A 331 0.36 -10.10 -9.34
C CYS A 331 0.93 -10.66 -10.65
N ASP A 332 1.05 -9.85 -11.70
CA ASP A 332 1.57 -10.19 -13.01
C ASP A 332 3.09 -10.42 -13.09
N ARG A 333 3.77 -10.65 -11.96
CA ARG A 333 5.06 -11.36 -11.95
C ARG A 333 4.86 -12.84 -12.29
N MET A 334 4.51 -13.13 -13.54
CA MET A 334 5.16 -14.26 -14.20
C MET A 334 6.60 -13.79 -14.45
N PRO A 335 7.64 -14.31 -13.78
CA PRO A 335 9.00 -13.97 -14.16
C PRO A 335 9.14 -14.29 -15.64
N ALA A 336 9.55 -13.29 -16.45
CA ALA A 336 9.87 -13.52 -17.84
C ALA A 336 10.75 -14.77 -17.90
N LYS A 337 10.27 -15.82 -18.59
CA LYS A 337 10.99 -17.07 -18.74
C LYS A 337 12.42 -16.70 -19.16
N PRO A 338 13.46 -17.03 -18.37
CA PRO A 338 14.81 -16.60 -18.70
C PRO A 338 15.10 -17.06 -20.13
N SER A 339 15.50 -16.11 -20.99
CA SER A 339 15.94 -16.46 -22.33
C SER A 339 17.23 -17.28 -22.18
N LEU A 340 17.09 -18.60 -22.27
CA LEU A 340 18.22 -19.50 -22.35
C LEU A 340 18.89 -19.26 -23.70
N SER A 341 19.87 -18.37 -23.72
CA SER A 341 20.87 -18.31 -24.79
C SER A 341 21.96 -19.32 -24.44
N TYR A 342 21.89 -20.50 -25.05
CA TYR A 342 23.01 -21.44 -25.01
C TYR A 342 23.88 -21.22 -26.24
N THR A 343 25.12 -20.79 -26.03
CA THR A 343 26.14 -20.79 -27.07
C THR A 343 26.67 -22.22 -27.17
N VAL A 344 26.34 -22.92 -28.26
CA VAL A 344 26.89 -24.24 -28.54
C VAL A 344 28.34 -24.07 -28.99
N THR A 345 29.29 -24.43 -28.14
CA THR A 345 30.70 -24.62 -28.54
C THR A 345 30.83 -26.06 -29.06
N PRO A 346 31.05 -26.31 -30.37
CA PRO A 346 31.14 -27.67 -30.89
C PRO A 346 32.47 -28.31 -30.48
N THR A 347 32.40 -29.39 -29.70
CA THR A 347 33.51 -30.31 -29.43
C THR A 347 33.58 -31.40 -30.53
N PRO A 348 34.79 -31.81 -30.97
CA PRO A 348 34.96 -32.78 -32.05
C PRO A 348 34.63 -34.23 -31.63
N PRO A 349 34.20 -35.10 -32.57
CA PRO A 349 33.69 -36.43 -32.25
C PRO A 349 34.82 -37.43 -31.97
N THR A 350 34.59 -38.32 -30.99
CA THR A 350 35.42 -39.50 -30.68
C THR A 350 34.59 -40.77 -30.97
N PRO A 351 35.18 -41.87 -31.50
CA PRO A 351 34.46 -42.82 -32.34
C PRO A 351 33.65 -43.88 -31.59
N THR A 352 32.64 -44.35 -32.31
CA THR A 352 31.59 -45.33 -32.00
C THR A 352 32.12 -46.77 -31.95
N PRO A 353 31.57 -47.63 -31.07
CA PRO A 353 31.46 -49.07 -31.34
C PRO A 353 30.01 -49.50 -31.65
N THR A 354 29.91 -50.34 -32.68
CA THR A 354 28.73 -50.90 -33.38
C THR A 354 28.00 -51.98 -32.55
N PRO A 355 26.67 -52.20 -32.73
CA PRO A 355 25.86 -53.04 -31.84
C PRO A 355 25.82 -54.53 -32.27
N SER A 356 25.46 -55.41 -31.33
CA SER A 356 25.01 -56.78 -31.63
C SER A 356 23.60 -57.03 -31.11
N LEU A 357 22.69 -57.33 -32.04
CA LEU A 357 21.31 -57.78 -31.83
C LEU A 357 21.27 -59.27 -31.47
N SER A 358 20.45 -59.62 -30.48
CA SER A 358 19.93 -60.98 -30.31
C SER A 358 18.44 -60.89 -30.00
N ALA A 359 17.62 -61.39 -30.91
CA ALA A 359 16.17 -61.45 -30.81
C ALA A 359 15.72 -62.84 -30.36
N THR A 360 14.63 -62.92 -29.57
CA THR A 360 13.69 -64.06 -29.64
C THR A 360 12.28 -63.63 -29.24
N ARG A 361 11.32 -64.20 -29.97
CA ARG A 361 9.88 -63.91 -30.10
C ARG A 361 9.04 -64.52 -28.96
N TYR A 362 7.80 -64.05 -28.76
CA TYR A 362 6.53 -64.80 -28.91
C TYR A 362 5.32 -64.02 -28.32
N SER A 363 4.18 -64.11 -29.01
CA SER A 363 2.79 -63.83 -28.57
C SER A 363 1.95 -65.11 -28.92
N PRO A 364 0.61 -65.26 -28.70
CA PRO A 364 -0.44 -64.38 -28.12
C PRO A 364 -1.58 -65.10 -27.30
N THR A 365 -2.67 -64.35 -26.97
CA THR A 365 -4.12 -64.70 -26.69
C THR A 365 -4.57 -65.47 -25.42
N HIS A 366 -5.52 -64.93 -24.61
CA HIS A 366 -6.99 -65.22 -24.61
C HIS A 366 -7.79 -64.56 -23.44
N ASP A 367 -9.09 -64.35 -23.72
CA ASP A 367 -10.31 -63.94 -22.97
C ASP A 367 -10.43 -63.93 -21.42
N GLY A 368 -11.35 -63.07 -20.92
CA GLY A 368 -12.02 -63.22 -19.62
C GLY A 368 -12.79 -61.99 -19.10
N ARG A 369 -14.08 -62.16 -18.78
CA ARG A 369 -15.10 -61.14 -18.45
C ARG A 369 -15.32 -60.97 -16.92
N THR A 370 -15.83 -59.79 -16.54
CA THR A 370 -16.61 -59.41 -15.32
C THR A 370 -15.87 -59.20 -14.00
N GLU A 371 -15.92 -57.97 -13.48
CA GLU A 371 -16.59 -57.61 -12.20
C GLU A 371 -16.54 -56.08 -11.98
N THR A 372 -17.69 -55.46 -11.68
CA THR A 372 -17.78 -54.15 -11.04
C THR A 372 -17.71 -54.31 -9.53
N PRO A 373 -17.07 -53.36 -8.83
CA PRO A 373 -17.85 -52.62 -7.85
C PRO A 373 -17.64 -51.11 -7.99
N GLN A 374 -18.69 -50.38 -7.63
CA GLN A 374 -18.70 -48.93 -7.49
C GLN A 374 -17.62 -48.50 -6.49
N VAL A 375 -16.83 -47.49 -6.85
CA VAL A 375 -16.17 -46.60 -5.89
C VAL A 375 -16.51 -45.18 -6.29
N THR A 376 -17.30 -44.55 -5.44
CA THR A 376 -17.57 -43.11 -5.40
C THR A 376 -16.24 -42.36 -5.32
N ALA A 377 -15.88 -41.63 -6.37
CA ALA A 377 -14.82 -40.64 -6.30
C ALA A 377 -15.45 -39.24 -6.29
N THR A 378 -15.78 -38.77 -5.08
CA THR A 378 -16.00 -37.36 -4.79
C THR A 378 -14.71 -36.63 -5.13
N THR A 379 -14.65 -35.96 -6.28
CA THR A 379 -13.49 -35.14 -6.63
C THR A 379 -13.86 -33.69 -6.38
N THR A 380 -13.75 -33.27 -5.12
CA THR A 380 -13.62 -31.85 -4.77
C THR A 380 -12.26 -31.40 -5.29
N ALA A 381 -12.24 -30.75 -6.45
CA ALA A 381 -11.07 -30.00 -6.88
C ALA A 381 -10.96 -28.75 -6.01
N SER A 382 -10.27 -28.86 -4.88
CA SER A 382 -9.82 -27.73 -4.08
C SER A 382 -8.55 -27.18 -4.73
N VAL A 383 -8.65 -26.02 -5.37
CA VAL A 383 -7.48 -25.18 -5.64
C VAL A 383 -7.10 -24.57 -4.29
N SER A 384 -5.93 -24.94 -3.78
CA SER A 384 -5.37 -24.40 -2.56
C SER A 384 -4.23 -23.44 -2.92
N LEU A 385 -4.33 -22.20 -2.43
CA LEU A 385 -3.17 -21.34 -2.25
C LEU A 385 -2.79 -21.41 -0.78
N SER A 386 -1.58 -21.89 -0.49
CA SER A 386 -0.98 -21.76 0.83
C SER A 386 0.41 -21.13 0.71
N VAL A 387 0.59 -20.08 1.50
CA VAL A 387 1.89 -19.52 1.87
C VAL A 387 2.51 -20.45 2.90
N SER A 388 3.75 -20.90 2.67
CA SER A 388 4.55 -21.53 3.72
C SER A 388 6.00 -21.05 3.68
N LEU A 389 6.44 -20.53 4.82
CA LEU A 389 7.84 -20.38 5.21
C LEU A 389 8.29 -21.74 5.76
N SER A 390 9.39 -22.28 5.23
CA SER A 390 10.09 -23.41 5.86
C SER A 390 11.56 -23.07 6.04
N VAL A 391 12.05 -23.33 7.25
CA VAL A 391 13.47 -23.33 7.62
C VAL A 391 13.88 -24.79 7.69
N SER A 392 14.91 -25.20 6.95
CA SER A 392 15.54 -26.52 7.11
C SER A 392 17.07 -26.43 7.10
N ASP A 393 17.63 -26.84 8.23
CA ASP A 393 19.04 -26.86 8.62
C ASP A 393 19.89 -27.90 7.89
N THR A 394 21.20 -27.68 7.86
CA THR A 394 22.18 -28.74 8.18
C THR A 394 23.42 -28.12 8.86
N TRP A 395 23.70 -28.63 10.06
CA TRP A 395 24.80 -28.29 10.98
C TRP A 395 24.64 -26.98 11.76
N TRP A 396 23.81 -27.00 12.80
CA TRP A 396 24.30 -27.38 14.12
C TRP A 396 23.31 -28.35 14.76
N SER A 397 23.85 -29.48 15.20
CA SER A 397 23.27 -30.28 16.25
C SER A 397 23.05 -29.40 17.49
N ASP A 398 21.81 -29.44 17.97
CA ASP A 398 21.38 -29.15 19.34
C ASP A 398 21.23 -27.69 19.81
N ALA A 399 20.57 -26.83 19.03
CA ALA A 399 19.79 -25.72 19.61
C ALA A 399 18.62 -25.32 18.72
N ALA A 400 17.39 -25.52 19.20
CA ALA A 400 16.15 -25.31 18.48
C ALA A 400 15.99 -23.87 17.93
N CYS A 401 15.75 -23.76 16.62
CA CYS A 401 15.35 -22.52 15.96
C CYS A 401 14.04 -21.97 16.55
N PRO A 402 13.96 -20.67 16.93
CA PRO A 402 12.70 -20.08 17.36
C PRO A 402 11.79 -19.87 16.14
N ALA A 403 10.63 -20.52 16.17
CA ALA A 403 9.63 -20.47 15.11
C ALA A 403 9.00 -19.08 14.98
N LEU A 404 8.93 -18.56 13.75
CA LEU A 404 8.04 -17.45 13.41
C LEU A 404 6.60 -17.98 13.45
N THR A 405 5.80 -17.50 14.40
CA THR A 405 4.40 -17.91 14.54
C THR A 405 3.52 -17.11 13.58
N VAL A 406 3.26 -17.70 12.41
CA VAL A 406 2.10 -17.33 11.60
C VAL A 406 0.92 -18.09 12.20
N THR A 407 0.04 -17.37 12.89
CA THR A 407 -1.13 -17.99 13.54
C THR A 407 -2.40 -17.68 12.78
N THR A 408 -3.23 -18.70 12.65
CA THR A 408 -4.54 -18.64 11.98
C THR A 408 -5.58 -19.17 12.95
N THR A 409 -6.78 -18.59 12.94
CA THR A 409 -7.90 -19.06 13.80
C THR A 409 -8.60 -20.32 13.25
N ALA A 410 -8.16 -20.86 12.12
CA ALA A 410 -8.68 -22.10 11.54
C ALA A 410 -8.31 -23.30 12.44
N ALA A 411 -9.28 -24.17 12.72
CA ALA A 411 -9.15 -25.30 13.64
C ALA A 411 -8.19 -26.41 13.15
N SER A 412 -7.61 -26.28 11.95
CA SER A 412 -6.86 -27.34 11.27
C SER A 412 -5.62 -26.81 10.54
N GLY A 413 -4.64 -26.26 11.27
CA GLY A 413 -3.21 -26.27 10.91
C GLY A 413 -2.74 -25.74 9.53
N GLY A 414 -3.62 -25.14 8.73
CA GLY A 414 -3.34 -24.60 7.40
C GLY A 414 -4.56 -23.86 6.86
N LEU A 415 -4.33 -22.84 6.03
CA LEU A 415 -5.38 -22.05 5.39
C LEU A 415 -5.78 -22.68 4.05
N THR A 416 -7.07 -22.92 3.84
CA THR A 416 -7.62 -23.26 2.52
C THR A 416 -8.36 -22.07 1.89
N GLN A 417 -8.51 -22.04 0.57
CA GLN A 417 -9.28 -20.99 -0.14
C GLN A 417 -10.75 -20.96 0.30
N ASN A 418 -11.29 -22.09 0.76
CA ASN A 418 -12.66 -22.19 1.25
C ASN A 418 -12.83 -21.61 2.65
N ASP A 419 -11.81 -21.70 3.52
CA ASP A 419 -11.83 -21.05 4.84
C ASP A 419 -11.90 -19.51 4.72
N ILE A 420 -11.42 -18.96 3.61
CA ILE A 420 -11.41 -17.52 3.30
C ILE A 420 -12.73 -17.08 2.63
N ARG A 421 -13.40 -17.97 1.90
CA ARG A 421 -14.64 -17.71 1.14
C ARG A 421 -15.93 -17.98 1.91
N ASP A 422 -15.95 -19.00 2.77
CA ASP A 422 -17.17 -19.43 3.45
C ASP A 422 -17.26 -18.89 4.88
N GLY A 423 -18.08 -17.84 5.05
CA GLY A 423 -18.54 -17.34 6.35
C GLY A 423 -19.53 -18.26 7.06
N GLY A 424 -19.30 -19.58 7.05
CA GLY A 424 -20.19 -20.61 7.60
C GLY A 424 -19.93 -20.97 9.07
N GLY A 425 -18.84 -20.49 9.68
CA GLY A 425 -18.48 -20.77 11.08
C GLY A 425 -18.29 -19.48 11.88
N ALA A 426 -18.67 -19.50 13.16
CA ALA A 426 -18.89 -18.34 14.03
C ALA A 426 -17.67 -17.43 14.37
N ALA A 427 -16.55 -17.50 13.63
CA ALA A 427 -15.40 -16.61 13.83
C ALA A 427 -14.68 -16.27 12.51
N PRO A 428 -14.23 -15.02 12.30
CA PRO A 428 -13.48 -14.63 11.11
C PRO A 428 -12.09 -15.28 11.07
N VAL A 429 -11.63 -15.66 9.87
CA VAL A 429 -10.27 -16.17 9.62
C VAL A 429 -9.28 -15.00 9.61
N ARG A 430 -8.20 -15.11 10.40
CA ARG A 430 -7.22 -14.03 10.65
C ARG A 430 -5.81 -14.49 10.30
N LEU A 431 -5.02 -13.63 9.66
CA LEU A 431 -3.59 -13.77 9.47
C LEU A 431 -2.86 -12.81 10.42
N MET A 432 -2.15 -13.35 11.41
CA MET A 432 -1.32 -12.56 12.33
C MET A 432 0.15 -12.95 12.18
N VAL A 433 1.00 -11.95 11.95
CA VAL A 433 2.46 -12.09 11.90
C VAL A 433 3.03 -11.28 13.06
N ALA A 434 3.68 -11.95 14.01
CA ALA A 434 4.33 -11.33 15.16
C ALA A 434 5.83 -11.66 15.18
N LEU A 435 6.66 -10.65 15.46
CA LEU A 435 8.10 -10.83 15.67
C LEU A 435 8.38 -10.82 17.18
N PRO A 436 9.09 -11.83 17.74
CA PRO A 436 9.43 -11.84 19.16
C PRO A 436 10.60 -10.88 19.46
N PRO A 437 10.53 -10.08 20.54
CA PRO A 437 11.72 -9.47 21.15
C PRO A 437 12.64 -10.58 21.73
N PRO A 438 14.00 -10.47 21.69
CA PRO A 438 14.88 -9.43 21.15
C PRO A 438 15.93 -9.99 20.15
N PHE A 439 15.78 -9.84 18.82
CA PHE A 439 16.73 -10.43 17.84
C PHE A 439 17.55 -9.39 17.05
N ARG A 440 18.87 -9.63 16.95
CA ARG A 440 19.83 -8.95 16.07
C ARG A 440 20.56 -10.00 15.23
N TRP A 441 20.79 -9.77 13.94
CA TRP A 441 21.56 -10.69 13.08
C TRP A 441 22.97 -10.18 12.83
N ALA A 442 23.98 -10.99 13.16
CA ALA A 442 25.35 -10.81 12.69
C ALA A 442 25.56 -11.51 11.33
N SER A 443 26.10 -10.75 10.39
CA SER A 443 26.75 -11.06 9.10
C SER A 443 26.96 -12.53 8.66
N ASP A 444 26.41 -12.91 7.49
CA ASP A 444 26.97 -13.99 6.64
C ASP A 444 26.79 -13.65 5.13
N PRO A 445 27.83 -13.73 4.26
CA PRO A 445 27.85 -13.16 2.91
C PRO A 445 27.33 -14.05 1.76
N GLN A 446 26.63 -15.16 2.02
CA GLN A 446 26.30 -16.15 0.97
C GLN A 446 24.80 -16.55 0.93
N LEU A 447 23.88 -15.59 1.10
CA LEU A 447 22.42 -15.84 1.07
C LEU A 447 21.86 -16.30 -0.30
N GLY A 448 22.62 -16.14 -1.39
CA GLY A 448 22.16 -16.47 -2.75
C GLY A 448 22.18 -17.96 -3.11
N THR A 449 22.86 -18.81 -2.33
CA THR A 449 23.02 -20.24 -2.64
C THR A 449 21.96 -21.14 -1.99
N ARG A 450 21.08 -20.58 -1.13
CA ARG A 450 20.08 -21.34 -0.36
C ARG A 450 18.62 -20.99 -0.66
N LEU A 451 18.36 -20.22 -1.72
CA LEU A 451 17.01 -19.84 -2.15
C LEU A 451 16.79 -20.22 -3.62
N SER A 452 15.84 -21.11 -3.88
CA SER A 452 15.38 -21.44 -5.24
C SER A 452 13.88 -21.69 -5.28
N PHE A 453 13.18 -21.13 -6.28
CA PHE A 453 11.75 -21.34 -6.55
C PHE A 453 11.58 -22.14 -7.84
N VAL A 454 10.75 -23.20 -7.84
CA VAL A 454 10.45 -24.00 -9.05
C VAL A 454 8.94 -24.21 -9.21
N GLN A 455 8.43 -23.94 -10.42
CA GLN A 455 7.05 -24.12 -10.87
C GLN A 455 6.83 -25.57 -11.37
N GLY A 456 5.77 -26.24 -10.92
CA GLY A 456 5.31 -27.52 -11.48
C GLY A 456 3.96 -27.34 -12.19
N SER A 457 3.91 -27.51 -13.51
CA SER A 457 2.66 -27.48 -14.30
C SER A 457 2.08 -28.88 -14.47
N ALA A 458 0.74 -29.00 -14.56
CA ALA A 458 0.13 -29.99 -15.44
C ALA A 458 -1.23 -29.54 -16.01
N ALA A 459 -1.24 -29.41 -17.35
CA ALA A 459 -2.29 -29.63 -18.35
C ALA A 459 -3.68 -28.97 -18.22
N GLN A 460 -3.94 -28.03 -19.14
CA GLN A 460 -5.28 -27.68 -19.67
C GLN A 460 -5.89 -28.85 -20.45
N PRO A 461 -7.24 -28.93 -20.48
CA PRO A 461 -7.91 -28.91 -21.78
C PRO A 461 -9.16 -28.01 -21.81
N ASN A 462 -9.19 -27.16 -22.86
CA ASN A 462 -10.34 -26.59 -23.57
C ASN A 462 -11.50 -25.93 -22.78
N GLY A 463 -11.57 -24.60 -22.85
CA GLY A 463 -12.79 -23.82 -22.58
C GLY A 463 -12.48 -22.33 -22.42
N LEU A 464 -13.25 -21.47 -23.09
CA LEU A 464 -13.14 -20.00 -23.05
C LEU A 464 -13.31 -19.44 -21.63
N SER A 465 -12.46 -18.50 -21.18
CA SER A 465 -12.88 -17.12 -20.84
C SER A 465 -11.81 -16.29 -20.09
N GLY A 466 -11.86 -14.98 -20.35
CA GLY A 466 -11.15 -13.89 -19.66
C GLY A 466 -12.16 -12.91 -19.02
N PRO A 467 -11.77 -11.65 -18.73
CA PRO A 467 -12.33 -10.83 -17.65
C PRO A 467 -13.77 -10.29 -17.83
N TRP A 468 -14.49 -10.70 -18.88
CA TRP A 468 -15.86 -10.25 -19.19
C TRP A 468 -16.87 -11.38 -19.36
N GLY A 469 -16.49 -12.64 -19.11
CA GLY A 469 -17.38 -13.80 -19.29
C GLY A 469 -18.40 -14.05 -18.18
N ALA A 470 -18.33 -13.33 -17.06
CA ALA A 470 -19.23 -13.52 -15.90
C ALA A 470 -20.24 -12.37 -15.72
N LEU A 471 -20.44 -11.54 -16.76
CA LEU A 471 -21.48 -10.51 -16.82
C LEU A 471 -22.59 -10.84 -17.83
N LEU A 472 -22.70 -12.12 -18.24
CA LEU A 472 -23.85 -12.70 -18.93
C LEU A 472 -24.46 -13.82 -18.09
#